data_AF-W8ZAL2-F1
#
_entry.id   AF-W8ZAL2-F1
#
_cell.length_a   1.000
_cell.length_b   1.000
_cell.length_c   1.000
_cell.angle_alpha   90.00
_cell.angle_beta   90.00
_cell.angle_gamma   90.00
#
_symmetry.space_group_name_H-M   'P 1'
#
loop_
_entity.id
_entity.type
_entity.pdbx_description
1 polymer ?
#
loop_
_entity_poly.entity_id
_entity_poly.type
_entity_poly.pdbx_seq_one_letter_code
_entity_poly.pdbx_strand_id
1 'polypeptide(L)'
;MKIDLSTKILNGMKQYIDSENMLLALVYGSQSWNHFNKKNSDIDMMFIVKKECPKIKQQLIADFMELNMSLNYELDTEVPYENKLVISLTDILKALEGLAFQKNDTLCIQPILKTETFLKSNTIKYRLILSAFTTNPLLLSGEVELFVSITQLAFLVVLNVIIIYYKCYYFTIRDLLEKILTNGIHSGEDYLGYKSNPIQIESYRVFLTEQLNLLAIKEIAEFKHGIYYINSEKFQDYYCTKLSNFKNIVRKMDKVPYVDTPIR
;
A
#
# COMPACT_ATOMS: atom_id res chain seq x y z
N MET A 1 -19.83 -22.88 14.82
CA MET A 1 -18.77 -21.85 14.83
C MET A 1 -18.79 -21.15 13.49
N LYS A 2 -19.05 -19.83 13.41
CA LYS A 2 -19.00 -19.12 12.11
C LYS A 2 -17.53 -19.04 11.69
N ILE A 3 -17.20 -19.54 10.51
CA ILE A 3 -15.87 -19.40 9.91
C ILE A 3 -15.64 -17.89 9.68
N ASP A 4 -14.54 -17.36 10.21
CA ASP A 4 -14.15 -15.96 10.03
C ASP A 4 -13.85 -15.64 8.56
N LEU A 5 -14.07 -14.40 8.11
CA LEU A 5 -13.88 -13.98 6.73
C LEU A 5 -12.44 -14.23 6.25
N SER A 6 -11.45 -13.98 7.11
CA SER A 6 -10.05 -14.27 6.80
C SER A 6 -9.87 -15.74 6.40
N THR A 7 -10.50 -16.66 7.11
CA THR A 7 -10.47 -18.11 6.81
C THR A 7 -11.21 -18.43 5.51
N LYS A 8 -12.32 -17.75 5.21
CA LYS A 8 -13.02 -17.94 3.93
C LYS A 8 -12.18 -17.45 2.74
N ILE A 9 -11.53 -16.30 2.88
CA ILE A 9 -10.61 -15.76 1.85
C ILE A 9 -9.42 -16.69 1.67
N LEU A 10 -8.77 -17.09 2.77
CA LEU A 10 -7.64 -18.02 2.74
C LEU A 10 -8.02 -19.33 2.04
N ASN A 11 -9.19 -19.89 2.34
CA ASN A 11 -9.65 -21.13 1.71
C ASN A 11 -10.02 -20.92 0.23
N GLY A 12 -10.70 -19.83 -0.11
CA GLY A 12 -11.14 -19.53 -1.47
C GLY A 12 -10.00 -19.18 -2.42
N MET A 13 -8.91 -18.58 -1.90
CA MET A 13 -7.75 -18.15 -2.69
C MET A 13 -6.51 -19.01 -2.44
N LYS A 14 -6.63 -20.14 -1.74
CA LYS A 14 -5.50 -20.96 -1.27
C LYS A 14 -4.50 -21.31 -2.37
N GLN A 15 -5.01 -21.72 -3.55
CA GLN A 15 -4.19 -22.11 -4.69
C GLN A 15 -3.24 -21.00 -5.18
N TYR A 16 -3.64 -19.74 -5.02
CA TYR A 16 -2.83 -18.58 -5.36
C TYR A 16 -1.88 -18.19 -4.23
N ILE A 17 -2.37 -18.27 -2.99
CA ILE A 17 -1.61 -17.93 -1.79
C ILE A 17 -0.41 -18.87 -1.61
N ASP A 18 -0.60 -20.16 -1.86
CA ASP A 18 0.42 -21.20 -1.72
C ASP A 18 1.32 -21.32 -2.97
N SER A 19 1.10 -20.47 -3.99
CA SER A 19 1.90 -20.49 -5.22
C SER A 19 3.34 -20.02 -4.96
N GLU A 20 4.33 -20.71 -5.53
CA GLU A 20 5.73 -20.28 -5.47
C GLU A 20 5.99 -18.91 -6.12
N ASN A 21 5.08 -18.45 -6.99
CA ASN A 21 5.13 -17.13 -7.59
C ASN A 21 4.64 -16.02 -6.64
N MET A 22 3.95 -16.39 -5.56
CA MET A 22 3.41 -15.46 -4.59
C MET A 22 4.49 -15.04 -3.59
N LEU A 23 4.66 -13.74 -3.40
CA LEU A 23 5.55 -13.17 -2.39
C LEU A 23 4.77 -12.77 -1.15
N LEU A 24 3.66 -12.06 -1.34
CA LEU A 24 2.79 -11.59 -0.27
C LEU A 24 1.33 -11.63 -0.73
N ALA A 25 0.43 -11.98 0.19
CA ALA A 25 -0.99 -11.79 0.04
C ALA A 25 -1.50 -10.98 1.23
N LEU A 26 -2.21 -9.88 0.99
CA LEU A 26 -2.69 -8.99 2.04
C LEU A 26 -4.12 -8.51 1.77
N VAL A 27 -4.87 -8.28 2.84
CA VAL A 27 -6.16 -7.59 2.81
C VAL A 27 -5.96 -6.19 3.37
N TYR A 28 -6.49 -5.18 2.69
CA TYR A 28 -6.36 -3.77 3.09
C TYR A 28 -7.73 -3.09 3.05
N GLY A 29 -7.76 -1.76 3.17
CA GLY A 29 -9.00 -1.00 3.03
C GLY A 29 -9.94 -1.19 4.21
N SER A 30 -11.25 -1.21 3.97
CA SER A 30 -12.26 -1.23 5.05
C SER A 30 -12.32 -2.56 5.81
N GLN A 31 -11.93 -3.66 5.16
CA GLN A 31 -12.05 -5.01 5.72
C GLN A 31 -10.87 -5.44 6.60
N SER A 32 -9.72 -4.73 6.57
CA SER A 32 -8.61 -5.02 7.49
C SER A 32 -8.92 -4.63 8.95
N TRP A 33 -10.02 -3.91 9.20
CA TRP A 33 -10.33 -3.23 10.46
C TRP A 33 -11.36 -3.91 11.35
N ASN A 34 -11.29 -5.23 11.60
CA ASN A 34 -12.21 -5.94 12.52
C ASN A 34 -13.72 -5.67 12.33
N HIS A 35 -14.13 -5.02 11.23
CA HIS A 35 -15.51 -4.73 10.86
C HIS A 35 -16.03 -5.85 9.95
N PHE A 36 -15.71 -7.07 10.34
CA PHE A 36 -16.37 -8.27 9.85
C PHE A 36 -17.88 -8.07 10.06
N ASN A 37 -18.66 -7.99 8.97
CA ASN A 37 -20.13 -7.93 8.88
C ASN A 37 -20.79 -6.63 8.34
N LYS A 38 -20.07 -5.63 7.79
CA LYS A 38 -20.75 -4.70 6.87
C LYS A 38 -20.95 -5.40 5.51
N LYS A 39 -22.19 -5.77 5.21
CA LYS A 39 -22.57 -6.48 3.96
C LYS A 39 -22.50 -5.61 2.69
N ASN A 40 -22.16 -4.32 2.81
CA ASN A 40 -22.17 -3.35 1.71
C ASN A 40 -20.78 -2.73 1.50
N SER A 41 -19.72 -3.51 1.70
CA SER A 41 -18.34 -3.03 1.53
C SER A 41 -17.54 -4.08 0.80
N ASP A 42 -16.81 -3.68 -0.21
CA ASP A 42 -15.89 -4.51 -0.97
C ASP A 42 -14.78 -5.15 -0.11
N ILE A 43 -14.24 -6.27 -0.58
CA ILE A 43 -12.97 -6.82 -0.08
C ILE A 43 -11.84 -6.28 -0.95
N ASP A 44 -10.97 -5.48 -0.34
CA ASP A 44 -9.73 -5.03 -0.94
C ASP A 44 -8.61 -6.03 -0.64
N MET A 45 -8.09 -6.68 -1.67
CA MET A 45 -6.99 -7.64 -1.56
C MET A 45 -5.88 -7.31 -2.55
N MET A 46 -4.64 -7.56 -2.16
CA MET A 46 -3.46 -7.38 -3.00
C MET A 46 -2.57 -8.62 -2.92
N PHE A 47 -2.25 -9.17 -4.07
CA PHE A 47 -1.29 -10.23 -4.29
C PHE A 47 -0.04 -9.64 -4.92
N ILE A 48 1.09 -9.80 -4.24
CA ILE A 48 2.39 -9.37 -4.74
C ILE A 48 3.11 -10.57 -5.29
N VAL A 49 3.42 -10.55 -6.58
CA VAL A 49 4.00 -11.68 -7.31
C VAL A 49 5.42 -11.41 -7.77
N LYS A 50 6.24 -12.46 -7.86
CA LYS A 50 7.59 -12.39 -8.44
C LYS A 50 7.52 -11.95 -9.89
N LYS A 51 6.65 -12.60 -10.68
CA LYS A 51 6.47 -12.31 -12.10
C LYS A 51 5.00 -12.34 -12.48
N GLU A 52 4.57 -11.35 -13.27
CA GLU A 52 3.21 -11.37 -13.83
C GLU A 52 3.13 -12.38 -14.98
N CYS A 53 2.16 -13.30 -14.88
CA CYS A 53 1.73 -14.16 -15.97
C CYS A 53 0.30 -13.72 -16.36
N PRO A 54 0.07 -13.19 -17.57
CA PRO A 54 -1.24 -12.63 -17.96
C PRO A 54 -2.40 -13.62 -17.78
N LYS A 55 -2.19 -14.90 -18.11
CA LYS A 55 -3.21 -15.95 -17.97
C LYS A 55 -3.56 -16.21 -16.50
N ILE A 56 -2.56 -16.36 -15.64
CA ILE A 56 -2.76 -16.57 -14.19
C ILE A 56 -3.40 -15.33 -13.56
N LYS A 57 -2.96 -14.13 -13.96
CA LYS A 57 -3.52 -12.87 -13.49
C LYS A 57 -5.02 -12.77 -13.80
N GLN A 58 -5.42 -13.08 -15.03
CA GLN A 58 -6.84 -13.07 -15.43
C GLN A 58 -7.66 -14.11 -14.66
N GLN A 59 -7.13 -15.32 -14.48
CA GLN A 59 -7.82 -16.36 -13.71
C GLN A 59 -7.98 -15.95 -12.24
N LEU A 60 -6.92 -15.42 -11.62
CA LEU A 60 -6.95 -14.95 -10.23
C LEU A 60 -7.99 -13.84 -10.04
N ILE A 61 -8.07 -12.88 -10.99
CA ILE A 61 -9.09 -11.83 -10.96
C ILE A 61 -10.50 -12.43 -11.04
N ALA A 62 -10.73 -13.37 -11.97
CA ALA A 62 -12.03 -14.01 -12.13
C ALA A 62 -12.45 -14.76 -10.85
N ASP A 63 -11.55 -15.57 -10.29
CA ASP A 63 -11.80 -16.35 -9.08
C ASP A 63 -12.04 -15.44 -7.87
N PHE A 64 -11.31 -14.32 -7.76
CA PHE A 64 -11.51 -13.33 -6.71
C PHE A 64 -12.88 -12.63 -6.80
N MET A 65 -13.32 -12.29 -8.02
CA MET A 65 -14.65 -11.72 -8.23
C MET A 65 -15.74 -12.73 -7.88
N GLU A 66 -15.58 -14.01 -8.27
CA GLU A 66 -16.49 -15.08 -7.91
C GLU A 66 -16.57 -15.27 -6.38
N LEU A 67 -15.42 -15.26 -5.71
CA LEU A 67 -15.36 -15.33 -4.25
C LEU A 67 -16.13 -14.17 -3.60
N ASN A 68 -15.91 -12.93 -4.03
CA ASN A 68 -16.65 -11.77 -3.50
C ASN A 68 -18.17 -11.93 -3.66
N MET A 69 -18.61 -12.34 -4.85
CA MET A 69 -20.03 -12.58 -5.12
C MET A 69 -20.60 -13.70 -4.22
N SER A 70 -19.86 -14.81 -4.05
CA SER A 70 -20.28 -15.93 -3.20
C SER A 70 -20.42 -15.55 -1.72
N LEU A 71 -19.66 -14.53 -1.29
CA LEU A 71 -19.68 -13.99 0.06
C LEU A 71 -20.69 -12.85 0.25
N ASN A 72 -21.42 -12.46 -0.82
CA ASN A 72 -22.34 -11.32 -0.89
C ASN A 72 -21.69 -9.97 -0.63
N TYR A 73 -20.47 -9.78 -1.15
CA TYR A 73 -19.80 -8.48 -1.17
C TYR A 73 -19.99 -7.78 -2.51
N GLU A 74 -20.02 -6.44 -2.48
CA GLU A 74 -20.07 -5.63 -3.69
C GLU A 74 -18.73 -5.66 -4.42
N LEU A 75 -18.78 -5.62 -5.76
CA LEU A 75 -17.60 -5.51 -6.59
C LEU A 75 -17.28 -4.03 -6.80
N ASP A 76 -16.15 -3.55 -6.27
CA ASP A 76 -15.63 -2.24 -6.65
C ASP A 76 -14.87 -2.36 -7.99
N THR A 77 -15.49 -1.83 -9.04
CA THR A 77 -14.94 -1.78 -10.39
C THR A 77 -14.47 -0.38 -10.80
N GLU A 78 -14.40 0.59 -9.88
CA GLU A 78 -13.93 1.95 -10.19
C GLU A 78 -12.48 1.92 -10.69
N VAL A 79 -11.62 1.19 -9.97
CA VAL A 79 -10.26 0.89 -10.40
C VAL A 79 -10.19 -0.55 -10.91
N PRO A 80 -9.61 -0.80 -12.10
CA PRO A 80 -9.50 -2.16 -12.63
C PRO A 80 -8.76 -3.08 -11.67
N TYR A 81 -9.23 -4.32 -11.54
CA TYR A 81 -8.59 -5.33 -10.69
C TYR A 81 -7.14 -5.61 -11.10
N GLU A 82 -6.78 -5.43 -12.38
CA GLU A 82 -5.41 -5.56 -12.86
C GLU A 82 -4.44 -4.54 -12.23
N ASN A 83 -4.98 -3.42 -11.74
CA ASN A 83 -4.24 -2.33 -11.09
C ASN A 83 -4.23 -2.42 -9.57
N LYS A 84 -5.13 -3.19 -8.94
CA LYS A 84 -5.22 -3.29 -7.47
C LYS A 84 -4.99 -4.69 -6.90
N LEU A 85 -5.36 -5.75 -7.62
CA LEU A 85 -5.36 -7.11 -7.10
C LEU A 85 -4.04 -7.84 -7.30
N VAL A 86 -3.41 -7.75 -8.49
CA VAL A 86 -2.16 -8.46 -8.79
C VAL A 86 -1.06 -7.47 -9.15
N ILE A 87 -0.07 -7.37 -8.28
CA ILE A 87 0.98 -6.36 -8.31
C ILE A 87 2.35 -7.02 -8.44
N SER A 88 3.13 -6.63 -9.44
CA SER A 88 4.52 -7.07 -9.55
C SER A 88 5.42 -6.39 -8.51
N LEU A 89 6.52 -7.04 -8.14
CA LEU A 89 7.55 -6.41 -7.32
C LEU A 89 8.18 -5.17 -7.98
N THR A 90 8.20 -5.13 -9.31
CA THR A 90 8.61 -3.95 -10.09
C THR A 90 7.66 -2.77 -9.86
N ASP A 91 6.35 -3.00 -9.80
CA ASP A 91 5.38 -1.94 -9.50
C ASP A 91 5.45 -1.48 -8.05
N ILE A 92 5.74 -2.40 -7.11
CA ILE A 92 6.08 -2.02 -5.73
C ILE A 92 7.28 -1.08 -5.74
N LEU A 93 8.37 -1.46 -6.41
CA LEU A 93 9.57 -0.61 -6.47
C LEU A 93 9.26 0.77 -7.04
N LYS A 94 8.51 0.86 -8.14
CA LYS A 94 8.09 2.13 -8.75
C LYS A 94 7.25 2.98 -7.80
N ALA A 95 6.33 2.37 -7.05
CA ALA A 95 5.59 3.08 -6.00
C ALA A 95 6.53 3.60 -4.90
N LEU A 96 7.48 2.76 -4.47
CA LEU A 96 8.49 3.09 -3.46
C LEU A 96 9.55 4.09 -3.94
N GLU A 97 9.66 4.34 -5.24
CA GLU A 97 10.46 5.43 -5.83
C GLU A 97 9.70 6.77 -5.86
N GLY A 98 8.42 6.77 -5.47
CA GLY A 98 7.58 7.96 -5.46
C GLY A 98 7.01 8.35 -6.83
N LEU A 99 7.03 7.44 -7.82
CA LEU A 99 6.57 7.73 -9.19
C LEU A 99 5.10 8.15 -9.26
N ALA A 100 4.29 7.80 -8.25
CA ALA A 100 2.89 8.23 -8.11
C ALA A 100 2.73 9.76 -7.93
N PHE A 101 3.81 10.46 -7.58
CA PHE A 101 3.84 11.89 -7.31
C PHE A 101 4.86 12.61 -8.19
N GLN A 102 5.58 11.90 -9.07
CA GLN A 102 6.56 12.53 -9.92
C GLN A 102 5.86 13.39 -10.99
N LYS A 103 6.23 14.67 -11.04
CA LYS A 103 5.86 15.58 -12.11
C LYS A 103 7.12 16.35 -12.51
N ASN A 104 7.65 16.06 -13.69
CA ASN A 104 9.01 16.45 -14.08
C ASN A 104 10.05 15.89 -13.07
N ASP A 105 11.02 16.69 -12.64
CA ASP A 105 12.07 16.30 -11.69
C ASP A 105 11.72 16.61 -10.22
N THR A 106 10.43 16.79 -9.91
CA THR A 106 9.96 17.07 -8.53
C THR A 106 8.75 16.22 -8.13
N LEU A 107 8.54 16.11 -6.81
CA LEU A 107 7.36 15.45 -6.25
C LEU A 107 6.23 16.48 -6.07
N CYS A 108 5.05 16.15 -6.58
CA CYS A 108 3.88 16.99 -6.58
C CYS A 108 2.63 16.16 -6.29
N ILE A 109 1.80 16.62 -5.34
CA ILE A 109 0.53 15.97 -5.04
C ILE A 109 -0.56 16.54 -5.95
N GLN A 110 -0.85 15.79 -7.01
CA GLN A 110 -1.97 16.08 -7.91
C GLN A 110 -3.27 15.49 -7.34
N PRO A 111 -4.43 16.15 -7.55
CA PRO A 111 -5.72 15.57 -7.18
C PRO A 111 -5.99 14.28 -7.95
N ILE A 112 -6.80 13.41 -7.36
CA ILE A 112 -7.27 12.19 -8.01
C ILE A 112 -8.47 12.57 -8.89
N LEU A 113 -8.33 12.35 -10.20
CA LEU A 113 -9.41 12.58 -11.14
C LEU A 113 -10.23 11.31 -11.28
N LYS A 114 -11.54 11.39 -11.08
CA LYS A 114 -12.49 10.27 -11.21
C LYS A 114 -12.81 9.89 -12.67
N THR A 115 -11.88 10.16 -13.58
CA THR A 115 -12.00 9.81 -14.98
C THR A 115 -11.45 8.40 -15.20
N GLU A 116 -12.07 7.63 -16.09
CA GLU A 116 -11.66 6.26 -16.40
C GLU A 116 -10.17 6.18 -16.78
N THR A 117 -9.68 7.12 -17.61
CA THR A 117 -8.27 7.19 -18.01
C THR A 117 -7.33 7.37 -16.82
N PHE A 118 -7.69 8.20 -15.84
CA PHE A 118 -6.86 8.44 -14.67
C PHE A 118 -6.90 7.26 -13.69
N LEU A 119 -8.08 6.68 -13.46
CA LEU A 119 -8.27 5.50 -12.60
C LEU A 119 -7.57 4.25 -13.16
N LYS A 120 -7.40 4.17 -14.49
CA LYS A 120 -6.60 3.14 -15.17
C LYS A 120 -5.09 3.40 -15.18
N SER A 121 -4.65 4.58 -14.73
CA SER A 121 -3.24 4.99 -14.84
C SER A 121 -2.33 4.31 -13.81
N ASN A 122 -1.03 4.24 -14.14
CA ASN A 122 0.01 3.81 -13.20
C ASN A 122 0.10 4.73 -11.97
N THR A 123 -0.25 6.01 -12.11
CA THR A 123 -0.29 6.96 -10.99
C THR A 123 -1.23 6.46 -9.90
N ILE A 124 -2.44 6.03 -10.26
CA ILE A 124 -3.39 5.46 -9.31
C ILE A 124 -2.92 4.12 -8.76
N LYS A 125 -2.40 3.22 -9.61
CA LYS A 125 -1.80 1.96 -9.18
C LYS A 125 -0.76 2.16 -8.07
N TYR A 126 0.17 3.09 -8.26
CA TYR A 126 1.23 3.36 -7.29
C TYR A 126 0.70 4.04 -6.02
N ARG A 127 -0.31 4.92 -6.10
CA ARG A 127 -0.96 5.47 -4.91
C ARG A 127 -1.70 4.41 -4.11
N LEU A 128 -2.39 3.49 -4.77
CA LEU A 128 -3.07 2.36 -4.13
C LEU A 128 -2.09 1.44 -3.42
N ILE A 129 -0.94 1.14 -4.03
CA ILE A 129 0.14 0.39 -3.37
C ILE A 129 0.57 1.12 -2.10
N LEU A 130 0.92 2.40 -2.19
CA LEU A 130 1.35 3.16 -1.01
C LEU A 130 0.28 3.17 0.08
N SER A 131 -0.97 3.45 -0.28
CA SER A 131 -2.10 3.44 0.65
C SER A 131 -2.30 2.06 1.28
N ALA A 132 -2.29 0.97 0.51
CA ALA A 132 -2.45 -0.38 1.04
C ALA A 132 -1.43 -0.69 2.15
N PHE A 133 -0.19 -0.19 2.02
CA PHE A 133 0.87 -0.40 3.01
C PHE A 133 0.90 0.61 4.16
N THR A 134 0.24 1.76 4.04
CA THR A 134 0.18 2.78 5.09
C THR A 134 -1.17 2.83 5.82
N THR A 135 -2.08 1.89 5.52
CA THR A 135 -3.42 1.81 6.10
C THR A 135 -3.65 0.54 6.94
N ASN A 136 -2.60 0.04 7.60
CA ASN A 136 -2.56 -1.19 8.42
C ASN A 136 -3.17 -2.41 7.69
N PRO A 137 -2.50 -2.90 6.64
CA PRO A 137 -2.96 -4.10 5.95
C PRO A 137 -2.80 -5.34 6.85
N LEU A 138 -3.71 -6.29 6.69
CA LEU A 138 -3.59 -7.63 7.25
C LEU A 138 -2.79 -8.51 6.29
N LEU A 139 -1.58 -8.91 6.70
CA LEU A 139 -0.79 -9.90 5.98
C LEU A 139 -1.43 -11.29 6.15
N LEU A 140 -1.91 -11.87 5.06
CA LEU A 140 -2.49 -13.22 5.04
C LEU A 140 -1.44 -14.31 4.82
N SER A 141 -0.43 -14.04 3.98
CA SER A 141 0.68 -14.96 3.68
C SER A 141 1.87 -14.22 3.11
N GLY A 142 3.06 -14.82 3.23
CA GLY A 142 4.31 -14.36 2.63
C GLY A 142 5.43 -14.03 3.62
N GLU A 143 6.50 -13.45 3.10
CA GLU A 143 7.69 -13.09 3.87
C GLU A 143 7.47 -11.84 4.72
N VAL A 144 7.47 -11.99 6.06
CA VAL A 144 7.25 -10.90 7.02
C VAL A 144 8.29 -9.79 6.87
N GLU A 145 9.57 -10.12 6.64
CA GLU A 145 10.62 -9.11 6.47
C GLU A 145 10.42 -8.26 5.22
N LEU A 146 9.95 -8.87 4.12
CA LEU A 146 9.61 -8.16 2.89
C LEU A 146 8.43 -7.22 3.13
N PHE A 147 7.37 -7.72 3.78
CA PHE A 147 6.20 -6.92 4.15
C PHE A 147 6.57 -5.70 5.01
N VAL A 148 7.36 -5.89 6.07
CA VAL A 148 7.82 -4.81 6.95
C VAL A 148 8.69 -3.81 6.18
N SER A 149 9.56 -4.29 5.29
CA SER A 149 10.42 -3.43 4.48
C SER A 149 9.62 -2.55 3.51
N ILE A 150 8.62 -3.11 2.83
CA ILE A 150 7.72 -2.37 1.93
C ILE A 150 6.90 -1.36 2.74
N THR A 151 6.35 -1.77 3.88
CA THR A 151 5.55 -0.91 4.78
C THR A 151 6.35 0.32 5.22
N GLN A 152 7.58 0.11 5.70
CA GLN A 152 8.48 1.20 6.10
C GLN A 152 8.80 2.13 4.93
N LEU A 153 9.17 1.58 3.77
CA LEU A 153 9.48 2.39 2.60
C LEU A 153 8.26 3.18 2.10
N ALA A 154 7.06 2.59 2.11
CA ALA A 154 5.84 3.27 1.72
C ALA A 154 5.56 4.49 2.62
N PHE A 155 5.73 4.34 3.94
CA PHE A 155 5.67 5.47 4.87
C PHE A 155 6.72 6.54 4.54
N LEU A 156 7.97 6.16 4.30
CA LEU A 156 9.04 7.10 3.96
C LEU A 156 8.72 7.89 2.69
N VAL A 157 8.17 7.25 1.66
CA VAL A 157 7.73 7.93 0.44
C VAL A 157 6.65 8.96 0.74
N VAL A 158 5.61 8.58 1.47
CA VAL A 158 4.51 9.49 1.83
C VAL A 158 5.04 10.67 2.64
N LEU A 159 5.89 10.42 3.65
CA LEU A 159 6.50 11.48 4.44
C LEU A 159 7.38 12.40 3.59
N ASN A 160 8.21 11.84 2.68
CA ASN A 160 9.05 12.64 1.79
C ASN A 160 8.22 13.54 0.86
N VAL A 161 7.11 13.01 0.32
CA VAL A 161 6.17 13.77 -0.52
C VAL A 161 5.55 14.92 0.27
N ILE A 162 5.12 14.69 1.51
CA ILE A 162 4.59 15.74 2.39
C ILE A 162 5.66 16.81 2.70
N ILE A 163 6.87 16.38 3.06
CA ILE A 163 8.00 17.28 3.36
C ILE A 163 8.30 18.18 2.16
N ILE A 164 8.42 17.60 0.96
CA ILE A 164 8.75 18.34 -0.27
C ILE A 164 7.60 19.28 -0.66
N TYR A 165 6.36 18.80 -0.63
CA TYR A 165 5.19 19.58 -1.05
C TYR A 165 4.92 20.77 -0.12
N TYR A 166 4.97 20.57 1.20
CA TYR A 166 4.71 21.61 2.19
C TYR A 166 5.97 22.38 2.64
N LYS A 167 7.17 21.96 2.21
CA LYS A 167 8.46 22.49 2.66
C LYS A 167 8.58 22.54 4.19
N CYS A 168 8.07 21.51 4.86
CA CYS A 168 7.97 21.42 6.31
C CYS A 168 8.73 20.20 6.81
N TYR A 169 9.60 20.39 7.80
CA TYR A 169 10.44 19.33 8.38
C TYR A 169 10.12 19.07 9.84
N TYR A 170 9.01 19.62 10.34
CA TYR A 170 8.56 19.40 11.69
C TYR A 170 7.05 19.20 11.73
N PHE A 171 6.58 18.29 12.56
CA PHE A 171 5.17 17.91 12.62
C PHE A 171 4.78 17.45 14.02
N THR A 172 3.60 17.85 14.49
CA THR A 172 2.85 16.99 15.42
C THR A 172 2.23 15.84 14.63
N ILE A 173 1.82 14.75 15.32
CA ILE A 173 1.08 13.65 14.68
C ILE A 173 -0.19 14.18 14.00
N ARG A 174 -0.88 15.11 14.65
CA ARG A 174 -2.09 15.74 14.11
C ARG A 174 -1.80 16.50 12.82
N ASP A 175 -0.75 17.32 12.79
CA ASP A 175 -0.41 18.12 11.60
C ASP A 175 -0.05 17.23 10.40
N LEU A 176 0.71 16.16 10.65
CA LEU A 176 1.07 15.21 9.59
C LEU A 176 -0.18 14.50 9.06
N LEU A 177 -1.07 14.05 9.95
CA LEU A 177 -2.32 13.41 9.58
C LEU A 177 -3.23 14.34 8.77
N GLU A 178 -3.38 15.60 9.20
CA GLU A 178 -4.15 16.61 8.45
C GLU A 178 -3.58 16.81 7.04
N LYS A 179 -2.24 16.90 6.90
CA LYS A 179 -1.56 17.02 5.59
C LYS A 179 -1.65 15.77 4.72
N ILE A 180 -1.85 14.59 5.31
CA ILE A 180 -2.11 13.35 4.55
C ILE A 180 -3.55 13.31 4.06
N LEU A 181 -4.50 13.80 4.86
CA LEU A 181 -5.92 13.71 4.58
C LEU A 181 -6.44 14.82 3.68
N THR A 182 -5.81 15.99 3.64
CA THR A 182 -6.32 17.14 2.87
C THR A 182 -5.25 18.17 2.53
N ASN A 183 -5.43 18.88 1.42
CA ASN A 183 -4.69 20.11 1.11
C ASN A 183 -5.54 21.38 1.26
N GLY A 184 -6.73 21.27 1.86
CA GLY A 184 -7.70 22.37 2.00
C GLY A 184 -8.62 22.57 0.78
N ILE A 185 -8.33 21.93 -0.35
CA ILE A 185 -9.15 21.95 -1.57
C ILE A 185 -9.76 20.57 -1.82
N HIS A 186 -8.90 19.55 -1.85
CA HIS A 186 -9.26 18.15 -2.00
C HIS A 186 -8.98 17.42 -0.69
N SER A 187 -9.79 16.42 -0.41
CA SER A 187 -9.62 15.59 0.77
C SER A 187 -9.84 14.12 0.47
N GLY A 188 -9.28 13.29 1.32
CA GLY A 188 -9.44 11.86 1.32
C GLY A 188 -9.11 11.18 -0.01
N GLU A 189 -10.10 10.50 -0.59
CA GLU A 189 -9.98 9.75 -1.85
C GLU A 189 -9.69 10.64 -3.07
N ASP A 190 -10.03 11.93 -3.01
CA ASP A 190 -9.77 12.88 -4.10
C ASP A 190 -8.38 13.55 -3.99
N TYR A 191 -7.65 13.30 -2.90
CA TYR A 191 -6.34 13.89 -2.64
C TYR A 191 -5.23 12.82 -2.70
N LEU A 192 -4.83 12.26 -1.56
CA LEU A 192 -3.80 11.21 -1.49
C LEU A 192 -4.36 9.78 -1.54
N GLY A 193 -5.70 9.62 -1.54
CA GLY A 193 -6.34 8.32 -1.59
C GLY A 193 -6.65 7.71 -0.22
N TYR A 194 -6.52 8.49 0.86
CA TYR A 194 -6.80 8.02 2.22
C TYR A 194 -8.25 8.27 2.58
N LYS A 195 -8.94 7.29 3.16
CA LYS A 195 -10.32 7.48 3.64
C LYS A 195 -10.34 8.31 4.94
N SER A 196 -11.38 9.13 5.11
CA SER A 196 -11.51 10.10 6.22
C SER A 196 -12.49 9.66 7.33
N ASN A 197 -12.85 8.39 7.40
CA ASN A 197 -13.71 7.93 8.49
C ASN A 197 -12.93 7.84 9.82
N PRO A 198 -13.60 8.04 10.98
CA PRO A 198 -12.92 8.18 12.26
C PRO A 198 -12.03 6.99 12.66
N ILE A 199 -12.45 5.76 12.34
CA ILE A 199 -11.71 4.55 12.72
C ILE A 199 -10.40 4.46 11.92
N GLN A 200 -10.45 4.77 10.63
CA GLN A 200 -9.25 4.78 9.79
C GLN A 200 -8.33 5.96 10.12
N ILE A 201 -8.88 7.12 10.49
CA ILE A 201 -8.07 8.24 10.97
C ILE A 201 -7.30 7.83 12.23
N GLU A 202 -7.95 7.17 13.18
CA GLU A 202 -7.30 6.75 14.43
C GLU A 202 -6.22 5.69 14.18
N SER A 203 -6.48 4.77 13.28
CA SER A 203 -5.48 3.84 12.77
C SER A 203 -4.24 4.55 12.23
N TYR A 204 -4.44 5.51 11.31
CA TYR A 204 -3.33 6.24 10.71
C TYR A 204 -2.55 6.97 11.78
N ARG A 205 -3.24 7.54 12.78
CA ARG A 205 -2.60 8.19 13.92
C ARG A 205 -1.65 7.24 14.66
N VAL A 206 -2.09 6.01 14.94
CA VAL A 206 -1.25 4.98 15.58
C VAL A 206 -0.07 4.61 14.68
N PHE A 207 -0.33 4.28 13.42
CA PHE A 207 0.70 3.92 12.44
C PHE A 207 1.76 5.02 12.29
N LEU A 208 1.35 6.27 12.09
CA LEU A 208 2.25 7.42 11.97
C LEU A 208 3.08 7.62 13.24
N THR A 209 2.48 7.44 14.42
CA THR A 209 3.19 7.54 15.70
C THR A 209 4.29 6.48 15.80
N GLU A 210 3.98 5.23 15.48
CA GLU A 210 4.95 4.14 15.48
C GLU A 210 6.10 4.40 14.49
N GLN A 211 5.79 4.79 13.25
CA GLN A 211 6.81 5.03 12.23
C GLN A 211 7.69 6.24 12.58
N LEU A 212 7.13 7.33 13.10
CA LEU A 212 7.91 8.50 13.54
C LEU A 212 8.77 8.18 14.77
N ASN A 213 8.29 7.36 15.70
CA ASN A 213 9.10 6.86 16.81
C ASN A 213 10.28 6.01 16.33
N LEU A 214 10.10 5.19 15.29
CA LEU A 214 11.20 4.45 14.68
C LEU A 214 12.25 5.38 14.06
N LEU A 215 11.85 6.50 13.46
CA LEU A 215 12.79 7.51 12.97
C LEU A 215 13.51 8.22 14.13
N ALA A 216 12.83 8.47 15.24
CA ALA A 216 13.43 9.07 16.43
C ALA A 216 14.47 8.15 17.08
N ILE A 217 14.16 6.87 17.24
CA ILE A 217 15.10 5.84 17.74
C ILE A 217 16.35 5.73 16.86
N LYS A 218 16.20 5.95 15.55
CA LYS A 218 17.29 5.94 14.57
C LYS A 218 18.02 7.28 14.46
N GLU A 219 17.69 8.25 15.30
CA GLU A 219 18.26 9.62 15.30
C GLU A 219 18.10 10.35 13.95
N ILE A 220 17.12 9.95 13.16
CA ILE A 220 16.71 10.62 11.91
C ILE A 220 15.73 11.75 12.22
N ALA A 221 14.93 11.56 13.25
CA ALA A 221 14.04 12.56 13.82
C ALA A 221 14.41 12.85 15.28
N GLU A 222 14.02 14.02 15.77
CA GLU A 222 14.06 14.37 17.17
C GLU A 222 12.65 14.67 17.67
N PHE A 223 12.25 14.12 18.82
CA PHE A 223 10.94 14.40 19.42
C PHE A 223 11.08 15.33 20.62
N LYS A 224 10.54 16.56 20.52
CA LYS A 224 10.60 17.59 21.57
C LYS A 224 9.26 18.31 21.66
N HIS A 225 8.74 18.46 22.88
CA HIS A 225 7.51 19.20 23.17
C HIS A 225 6.30 18.78 22.31
N GLY A 226 6.17 17.49 21.99
CA GLY A 226 5.07 16.97 21.16
C GLY A 226 5.27 17.11 19.65
N ILE A 227 6.44 17.57 19.20
CA ILE A 227 6.78 17.82 17.80
C ILE A 227 7.94 16.91 17.40
N TYR A 228 7.82 16.25 16.25
CA TYR A 228 8.92 15.56 15.58
C TYR A 228 9.63 16.53 14.64
N TYR A 229 10.95 16.63 14.73
CA TYR A 229 11.82 17.40 13.86
C TYR A 229 12.65 16.44 13.01
N ILE A 230 12.40 16.42 11.70
CA ILE A 230 13.06 15.53 10.75
C ILE A 230 14.37 16.18 10.29
N ASN A 231 15.50 15.52 10.50
CA ASN A 231 16.76 15.92 9.90
C ASN A 231 16.73 15.54 8.41
N SER A 232 16.73 16.54 7.52
CA SER A 232 16.57 16.33 6.08
C SER A 232 17.66 15.45 5.46
N GLU A 233 18.92 15.69 5.80
CA GLU A 233 20.08 14.94 5.29
C GLU A 233 20.02 13.48 5.74
N LYS A 234 19.91 13.24 7.05
CA LYS A 234 19.79 11.88 7.60
C LYS A 234 18.57 11.14 7.05
N PHE A 235 17.47 11.84 6.84
CA PHE A 235 16.25 11.25 6.27
C PHE A 235 16.46 10.81 4.82
N GLN A 236 17.05 11.66 3.97
CA GLN A 236 17.35 11.31 2.58
C GLN A 236 18.35 10.15 2.50
N ASP A 237 19.40 10.15 3.31
CA ASP A 237 20.38 9.06 3.36
C ASP A 237 19.73 7.73 3.79
N TYR A 238 18.88 7.77 4.82
CA TYR A 238 18.16 6.60 5.29
C TYR A 238 17.21 6.05 4.24
N TYR A 239 16.42 6.92 3.60
CA TYR A 239 15.50 6.55 2.53
C TYR A 239 16.24 5.97 1.32
N CYS A 240 17.28 6.62 0.82
CA CYS A 240 18.11 6.15 -0.29
C CYS A 240 18.77 4.80 0.02
N THR A 241 19.27 4.61 1.24
CA THR A 241 19.87 3.34 1.68
C THR A 241 18.84 2.21 1.67
N LYS A 242 17.66 2.45 2.27
CA LYS A 242 16.57 1.47 2.33
C LYS A 242 16.06 1.12 0.92
N LEU A 243 15.87 2.12 0.07
CA LEU A 243 15.44 1.93 -1.30
C LEU A 243 16.48 1.16 -2.13
N SER A 244 17.77 1.45 -1.96
CA SER A 244 18.85 0.72 -2.62
C SER A 244 18.89 -0.76 -2.20
N ASN A 245 18.69 -1.03 -0.91
CA ASN A 245 18.58 -2.40 -0.41
C ASN A 245 17.38 -3.13 -1.03
N PHE A 246 16.23 -2.46 -1.13
CA PHE A 246 15.05 -3.02 -1.77
C PHE A 246 15.27 -3.29 -3.27
N LYS A 247 15.90 -2.37 -4.00
CA LYS A 247 16.30 -2.57 -5.41
C LYS A 247 17.15 -3.84 -5.59
N ASN A 248 18.05 -4.12 -4.64
CA ASN A 248 18.85 -5.34 -4.68
C ASN A 248 18.02 -6.62 -4.45
N ILE A 249 16.98 -6.55 -3.61
CA ILE A 249 16.01 -7.65 -3.45
C ILE A 249 15.29 -7.91 -4.79
N VAL A 250 14.75 -6.86 -5.42
CA VAL A 250 14.05 -6.98 -6.71
C VAL A 250 14.96 -7.62 -7.77
N ARG A 251 16.18 -7.10 -7.92
CA ARG A 251 17.17 -7.64 -8.89
C ARG A 251 17.55 -9.10 -8.65
N LYS A 252 17.55 -9.56 -7.39
CA LYS A 252 17.82 -10.97 -7.07
C LYS A 252 16.66 -11.85 -7.47
N MET A 253 15.42 -11.38 -7.26
CA MET A 253 14.20 -12.12 -7.61
C MET A 253 14.00 -12.22 -9.13
N ASP A 254 14.36 -11.19 -9.90
CA ASP A 254 14.31 -11.21 -11.37
C ASP A 254 15.23 -12.26 -12.01
N LYS A 255 16.27 -12.70 -11.29
CA LYS A 255 17.25 -13.68 -11.78
C LYS A 255 16.83 -15.14 -11.55
N VAL A 256 15.76 -15.38 -10.79
CA VAL A 256 15.28 -16.74 -10.52
C VAL A 256 14.41 -17.18 -11.70
N PRO A 257 14.79 -18.25 -12.44
CA PRO A 257 14.00 -18.72 -13.58
C PRO A 257 12.62 -19.17 -13.11
N TYR A 258 11.59 -18.69 -13.79
CA TYR A 258 10.20 -19.06 -13.52
C TYR A 258 9.93 -20.45 -14.09
N VAL A 259 9.56 -21.40 -13.22
CA VAL A 259 9.05 -22.71 -13.63
C VAL A 259 7.53 -22.59 -13.69
N ASP A 260 6.98 -22.70 -14.90
CA ASP A 260 5.53 -22.71 -15.15
C ASP A 260 4.95 -23.97 -14.53
N THR A 261 4.60 -23.90 -13.25
CA THR A 261 3.94 -25.01 -12.55
C THR A 261 2.45 -24.81 -12.74
N PRO A 262 1.74 -25.75 -13.39
CA PRO A 262 0.30 -25.64 -13.57
C PRO A 262 -0.38 -25.50 -12.20
N ILE A 263 -1.25 -24.49 -12.06
CA ILE A 263 -2.18 -24.41 -10.93
C ILE A 263 -3.09 -25.64 -11.07
N ARG A 264 -3.04 -26.54 -10.09
CA ARG A 264 -3.80 -27.80 -10.06
C ARG A 264 -5.19 -27.59 -9.47
#